data_AF-A0A936EDP3-F1
#
_entry.id   AF-A0A936EDP3-F1
#
_cell.length_a   1.000
_cell.length_b   1.000
_cell.length_c   1.000
_cell.angle_alpha   90.00
_cell.angle_beta   90.00
_cell.angle_gamma   90.00
#
_symmetry.space_group_name_H-M   'P 1'
#
loop_
_entity.id
_entity.type
_entity.pdbx_description
1 polymer ?
#
loop_
_entity_poly.entity_id
_entity_poly.type
_entity_poly.pdbx_seq_one_letter_code
_entity_poly.pdbx_strand_id
1 'polypeptide(L)'
;MKRRLLVAALAGVLGLTVAWLWWQTGSGGRVAAGSAGPAPSAAVATVVDPTAYSRLHALGTGPRDDLRIVGAVLRNYLQSVAGPDAPPLGFNEEIVRALGGANPLRLVFLPPDHPAIDARGRLCDRWGTPYFFHPLAATNIEVRTAGPDRRLFTADDLSAASVDE
;
A
#
# COMPACT_ATOMS: atom_id res chain seq x y z
N MET A 1 48.46 -60.13 38.28
CA MET A 1 48.19 -58.90 39.07
C MET A 1 46.95 -58.23 38.49
N LYS A 2 45.78 -58.45 39.09
CA LYS A 2 45.00 -57.50 39.92
C LYS A 2 44.42 -56.29 39.15
N ARG A 3 43.07 -56.33 38.99
CA ARG A 3 42.07 -55.23 38.99
C ARG A 3 42.00 -54.36 37.72
N ARG A 4 40.88 -53.77 37.28
CA ARG A 4 39.40 -53.95 37.34
C ARG A 4 38.83 -52.63 36.75
N LEU A 5 37.76 -52.71 35.94
CA LEU A 5 36.64 -51.73 35.80
C LEU A 5 36.97 -50.34 35.18
N LEU A 6 36.45 -50.02 33.98
CA LEU A 6 35.14 -49.41 33.63
C LEU A 6 35.08 -47.87 33.76
N VAL A 7 34.83 -47.25 32.60
CA VAL A 7 33.94 -46.10 32.30
C VAL A 7 34.31 -44.71 32.85
N ALA A 8 34.56 -43.78 31.92
CA ALA A 8 33.94 -42.44 31.95
C ALA A 8 33.88 -41.86 30.53
N ALA A 9 32.67 -41.54 30.09
CA ALA A 9 32.37 -40.72 28.92
C ALA A 9 32.63 -39.23 29.21
N LEU A 10 32.52 -38.40 28.15
CA LEU A 10 32.46 -36.93 28.10
C LEU A 10 33.79 -36.17 27.93
N ALA A 11 34.02 -35.67 26.71
CA ALA A 11 34.42 -34.27 26.47
C ALA A 11 34.49 -34.01 24.95
N GLY A 12 33.33 -33.75 24.32
CA GLY A 12 33.27 -33.46 22.89
C GLY A 12 32.13 -32.51 22.52
N VAL A 13 31.78 -31.56 23.40
CA VAL A 13 30.78 -30.49 23.13
C VAL A 13 31.23 -29.14 23.75
N LEU A 14 32.49 -29.01 24.19
CA LEU A 14 32.98 -27.81 24.86
C LEU A 14 33.66 -26.87 23.83
N GLY A 15 32.85 -26.13 23.08
CA GLY A 15 33.37 -25.13 22.14
C GLY A 15 32.33 -24.23 21.47
N LEU A 16 31.03 -24.55 21.57
CA LEU A 16 29.96 -23.77 20.94
C LEU A 16 28.74 -23.58 21.88
N THR A 17 28.97 -23.28 23.16
CA THR A 17 27.91 -23.00 24.14
C THR A 17 28.09 -21.72 24.96
N VAL A 18 29.02 -20.82 24.59
CA VAL A 18 29.25 -19.57 25.36
C VAL A 18 28.78 -18.29 24.64
N ALA A 19 28.45 -18.35 23.34
CA ALA A 19 27.97 -17.18 22.59
C ALA A 19 26.44 -16.95 22.63
N TRP A 20 25.67 -17.87 23.23
CA TRP A 20 24.20 -17.77 23.31
C TRP A 20 23.68 -17.29 24.67
N LEU A 21 24.58 -17.01 25.63
CA LEU A 21 24.22 -16.60 26.99
C LEU A 21 24.78 -15.22 27.39
N TRP A 22 25.02 -14.35 26.41
CA TRP A 22 25.45 -12.95 26.60
C TRP A 22 24.67 -11.96 25.70
N TRP A 23 23.43 -12.28 25.34
CA TRP A 23 22.48 -11.30 24.79
C TRP A 23 21.26 -11.05 25.69
N GLN A 24 21.06 -11.85 26.74
CA GLN A 24 19.98 -11.63 27.70
C GLN A 24 20.57 -11.28 29.06
N THR A 25 20.90 -10.00 29.25
CA THR A 25 20.88 -9.28 30.55
C THR A 25 21.44 -7.86 30.35
N GLY A 26 20.59 -6.85 30.54
CA GLY A 26 21.00 -5.44 30.51
C GLY A 26 19.90 -4.51 30.00
N SER A 27 18.71 -4.53 30.61
CA SER A 27 18.30 -3.70 31.76
C SER A 27 17.83 -2.29 31.39
N GLY A 28 16.50 -2.16 31.39
CA GLY A 28 15.68 -0.99 31.71
C GLY A 28 16.33 0.39 31.82
N GLY A 29 15.95 1.27 30.90
CA GLY A 29 16.00 2.72 31.04
C GLY A 29 14.59 3.29 30.96
N ARG A 30 14.22 4.11 31.94
CA ARG A 30 12.90 4.72 32.19
C ARG A 30 12.33 5.50 31.01
N VAL A 31 10.99 5.49 30.95
CA VAL A 31 10.10 6.38 30.21
C VAL A 31 10.56 7.83 30.30
N ALA A 32 10.84 8.45 29.15
CA ALA A 32 10.81 9.89 28.97
C ALA A 32 9.58 10.24 28.12
N ALA A 33 8.55 10.77 28.80
CA ALA A 33 7.50 11.51 28.13
C ALA A 33 8.08 12.85 27.65
N GLY A 34 7.77 13.21 26.41
CA GLY A 34 7.95 14.59 25.92
C GLY A 34 9.09 14.78 24.93
N SER A 35 8.80 14.51 23.66
CA SER A 35 8.88 15.56 22.63
C SER A 35 8.16 15.01 21.39
N ALA A 36 6.87 15.32 21.29
CA ALA A 36 6.24 15.33 19.97
C ALA A 36 7.08 16.31 19.15
N GLY A 37 7.90 15.77 18.24
CA GLY A 37 8.53 16.59 17.21
C GLY A 37 7.44 17.42 16.53
N PRO A 38 7.74 18.65 16.09
CA PRO A 38 6.75 19.47 15.42
C PRO A 38 6.10 18.61 14.33
N ALA A 39 4.77 18.49 14.39
CA ALA A 39 4.00 17.90 13.31
C ALA A 39 4.55 18.49 12.01
N PRO A 40 4.85 17.67 10.97
CA PRO A 40 5.37 18.21 9.74
C PRO A 40 4.44 19.34 9.31
N SER A 41 4.99 20.55 9.29
CA SER A 41 4.34 21.73 8.71
C SER A 41 3.72 21.26 7.41
N ALA A 42 2.40 21.45 7.27
CA ALA A 42 1.65 21.04 6.09
C ALA A 42 2.30 21.73 4.89
N ALA A 43 3.28 21.06 4.27
CA ALA A 43 3.78 21.44 2.98
C ALA A 43 2.56 21.40 2.09
N VAL A 44 2.23 22.54 1.47
CA VAL A 44 1.13 22.64 0.52
C VAL A 44 1.41 21.57 -0.53
N ALA A 45 0.63 20.50 -0.49
CA ALA A 45 0.86 19.37 -1.38
C ALA A 45 0.54 19.80 -2.80
N THR A 46 1.46 19.57 -3.74
CA THR A 46 1.27 19.98 -5.13
C THR A 46 0.27 19.07 -5.80
N VAL A 47 -0.87 19.61 -6.23
CA VAL A 47 -1.88 18.89 -7.02
C VAL A 47 -1.43 18.88 -8.48
N VAL A 48 -1.24 17.69 -9.05
CA VAL A 48 -0.66 17.50 -10.40
C VAL A 48 -1.65 17.89 -11.50
N ASP A 49 -2.95 17.67 -11.28
CA ASP A 49 -4.04 18.15 -12.11
C ASP A 49 -5.35 18.15 -11.29
N PRO A 50 -5.86 19.32 -10.85
CA PRO A 50 -7.09 19.41 -10.07
C PRO A 50 -8.34 18.93 -10.82
N THR A 51 -8.28 18.82 -12.14
CA THR A 51 -9.43 18.46 -12.99
C THR A 51 -9.48 16.98 -13.34
N ALA A 52 -8.37 16.26 -13.23
CA ALA A 52 -8.27 14.86 -13.65
C ALA A 52 -9.32 13.96 -12.98
N TYR A 53 -9.61 14.19 -11.70
CA TYR A 53 -10.62 13.44 -10.94
C TYR A 53 -11.93 14.19 -10.69
N SER A 54 -12.03 15.49 -10.99
CA SER A 54 -13.18 16.31 -10.57
C SER A 54 -14.51 15.89 -11.20
N ARG A 55 -14.46 15.14 -12.32
CA ARG A 55 -15.62 14.62 -13.04
C ARG A 55 -15.99 13.19 -12.69
N LEU A 56 -15.24 12.53 -11.80
CA LEU A 56 -15.55 11.17 -11.37
C LEU A 56 -16.95 11.15 -10.74
N HIS A 57 -17.82 10.27 -11.26
CA HIS A 57 -19.23 10.15 -10.86
C HIS A 57 -20.13 11.37 -11.15
N ALA A 58 -19.73 12.27 -12.05
CA ALA A 58 -20.59 13.38 -12.47
C ALA A 58 -21.89 12.86 -13.12
N LEU A 59 -23.02 13.54 -12.88
CA LEU A 59 -24.35 13.11 -13.37
C LEU A 59 -24.45 12.94 -14.90
N GLY A 60 -23.55 13.57 -15.67
CA GLY A 60 -23.49 13.45 -17.13
C GLY A 60 -22.50 12.42 -17.68
N THR A 61 -21.87 11.60 -16.83
CA THR A 61 -20.90 10.58 -17.24
C THR A 61 -21.41 9.16 -16.96
N GLY A 62 -20.91 8.18 -17.73
CA GLY A 62 -21.19 6.75 -17.54
C GLY A 62 -20.07 6.02 -16.78
N PRO A 63 -20.32 4.77 -16.33
CA PRO A 63 -19.32 4.00 -15.59
C PRO A 63 -18.04 3.71 -16.40
N ARG A 64 -18.14 3.68 -17.74
CA ARG A 64 -16.95 3.62 -18.61
C ARG A 64 -16.11 4.90 -18.56
N ASP A 65 -16.75 6.06 -18.42
CA ASP A 65 -16.05 7.33 -18.28
C ASP A 65 -15.33 7.44 -16.94
N ASP A 66 -15.98 6.94 -15.87
CA ASP A 66 -15.35 6.85 -14.55
C ASP A 66 -14.11 5.95 -14.59
N LEU A 67 -14.20 4.77 -15.23
CA LEU A 67 -13.03 3.90 -15.40
C LEU A 67 -11.90 4.58 -16.18
N ARG A 68 -12.23 5.33 -17.23
CA ARG A 68 -11.22 6.10 -17.99
C ARG A 68 -10.55 7.16 -17.13
N ILE A 69 -11.32 7.87 -16.29
CA ILE A 69 -10.80 8.86 -15.34
C ILE A 69 -9.85 8.18 -14.33
N VAL A 70 -10.29 7.09 -13.70
CA VAL A 70 -9.46 6.36 -12.72
C VAL A 70 -8.19 5.81 -13.38
N GLY A 71 -8.31 5.22 -14.56
CA GLY A 71 -7.18 4.69 -15.33
C GLY A 71 -6.20 5.80 -15.73
N ALA A 72 -6.69 6.95 -16.18
CA ALA A 72 -5.85 8.09 -16.56
C ALA A 72 -5.02 8.62 -15.39
N VAL A 73 -5.62 8.70 -14.20
CA VAL A 73 -4.88 9.22 -13.05
C VAL A 73 -3.89 8.18 -12.51
N LEU A 74 -4.24 6.90 -12.50
CA LEU A 74 -3.29 5.83 -12.19
C LEU A 74 -2.10 5.86 -13.15
N ARG A 75 -2.34 6.02 -14.45
CA ARG A 75 -1.29 6.16 -15.45
C ARG A 75 -0.40 7.37 -15.17
N ASN A 76 -0.99 8.53 -14.90
CA ASN A 76 -0.23 9.75 -14.58
C ASN A 76 0.64 9.56 -13.33
N TYR A 77 0.09 8.91 -12.30
CA TYR A 77 0.84 8.53 -11.10
C TYR A 77 2.01 7.60 -11.44
N LEU A 78 1.75 6.51 -12.15
CA LEU A 78 2.77 5.52 -12.49
C LEU A 78 3.88 6.14 -13.36
N GLN A 79 3.55 7.00 -14.32
CA GLN A 79 4.54 7.67 -15.17
C GLN A 79 5.39 8.70 -14.41
N SER A 80 4.82 9.35 -13.40
CA SER A 80 5.50 10.42 -12.65
C SER A 80 6.32 9.88 -11.48
N VAL A 81 5.84 8.81 -10.83
CA VAL A 81 6.31 8.37 -9.51
C VAL A 81 6.91 6.97 -9.57
N ALA A 82 6.40 6.07 -10.42
CA ALA A 82 6.85 4.69 -10.37
C ALA A 82 8.31 4.57 -10.83
N GLY A 83 9.06 3.78 -10.10
CA GLY A 83 10.47 3.49 -10.34
C GLY A 83 10.85 2.17 -9.65
N PRO A 84 12.11 1.73 -9.76
CA PRO A 84 12.57 0.46 -9.20
C PRO A 84 12.32 0.33 -7.69
N ASP A 85 12.32 1.46 -6.98
CA ASP A 85 12.14 1.53 -5.52
C ASP A 85 10.70 1.84 -5.09
N ALA A 86 9.76 1.93 -6.04
CA ALA A 86 8.36 2.17 -5.70
C ALA A 86 7.79 0.92 -5.00
N PRO A 87 7.13 1.07 -3.83
CA PRO A 87 6.54 -0.06 -3.14
C PRO A 87 5.45 -0.71 -4.02
N PRO A 88 5.28 -2.04 -3.97
CA PRO A 88 4.20 -2.69 -4.68
C PRO A 88 2.86 -2.14 -4.21
N LEU A 89 2.00 -1.78 -5.16
CA LEU A 89 0.63 -1.36 -4.89
C LEU A 89 -0.28 -2.57 -5.08
N GLY A 90 -0.84 -3.10 -3.98
CA GLY A 90 -1.66 -4.31 -4.02
C GLY A 90 -3.10 -4.10 -3.55
N PHE A 91 -3.32 -3.14 -2.66
CA PHE A 91 -4.64 -2.88 -2.08
C PHE A 91 -5.18 -1.51 -2.47
N ASN A 92 -6.51 -1.38 -2.45
CA ASN A 92 -7.20 -0.15 -2.82
C ASN A 92 -6.76 1.04 -1.94
N GLU A 93 -6.68 0.83 -0.64
CA GLU A 93 -6.25 1.83 0.35
C GLU A 93 -4.81 2.29 0.11
N GLU A 94 -3.93 1.38 -0.30
CA GLU A 94 -2.53 1.72 -0.60
C GLU A 94 -2.43 2.60 -1.84
N ILE A 95 -3.21 2.27 -2.87
CA ILE A 95 -3.32 3.05 -4.10
C ILE A 95 -3.86 4.44 -3.77
N VAL A 96 -4.98 4.54 -3.03
CA VAL A 96 -5.56 5.83 -2.65
C VAL A 96 -4.59 6.68 -1.85
N ARG A 97 -3.91 6.08 -0.86
CA ARG A 97 -2.91 6.77 -0.05
C ARG A 97 -1.73 7.27 -0.90
N ALA A 98 -1.26 6.46 -1.86
CA ALA A 98 -0.20 6.86 -2.79
C ALA A 98 -0.65 8.01 -3.71
N LEU A 99 -1.85 7.94 -4.27
CA LEU A 99 -2.46 9.00 -5.08
C LEU A 99 -2.71 10.29 -4.26
N GLY A 100 -2.99 10.16 -2.97
CA GLY A 100 -3.20 11.26 -2.03
C GLY A 100 -1.93 11.95 -1.53
N GLY A 101 -0.76 11.62 -2.08
CA GLY A 101 0.51 12.28 -1.75
C GLY A 101 1.48 11.46 -0.90
N ALA A 102 1.12 10.25 -0.47
CA ALA A 102 2.06 9.34 0.21
C ALA A 102 2.94 8.61 -0.80
N ASN A 103 3.65 9.38 -1.61
CA ASN A 103 4.56 8.93 -2.64
C ASN A 103 5.89 9.71 -2.57
N PRO A 104 6.99 9.18 -3.16
CA PRO A 104 8.30 9.82 -3.07
C PRO A 104 8.36 11.30 -3.48
N LEU A 105 7.50 11.73 -4.41
CA LEU A 105 7.45 13.10 -4.89
C LEU A 105 6.46 13.99 -4.13
N ARG A 106 5.69 13.43 -3.18
CA ARG A 106 4.63 14.10 -2.42
C ARG A 106 3.59 14.82 -3.30
N LEU A 107 3.38 14.28 -4.50
CA LEU A 107 2.44 14.80 -5.49
C LEU A 107 1.03 14.27 -5.20
N VAL A 108 0.02 15.14 -5.25
CA VAL A 108 -1.38 14.77 -5.08
C VAL A 108 -2.02 14.61 -6.45
N PHE A 109 -2.40 13.38 -6.75
CA PHE A 109 -3.13 13.00 -7.96
C PHE A 109 -4.62 12.88 -7.69
N LEU A 110 -5.00 12.41 -6.50
CA LEU A 110 -6.38 12.31 -6.00
C LEU A 110 -6.47 13.06 -4.67
N PRO A 111 -7.31 14.11 -4.55
CA PRO A 111 -7.53 14.76 -3.25
C PRO A 111 -8.01 13.75 -2.20
N PRO A 112 -7.43 13.73 -0.99
CA PRO A 112 -7.78 12.76 0.05
C PRO A 112 -9.21 12.91 0.60
N ASP A 113 -9.83 14.07 0.36
CA ASP A 113 -11.21 14.40 0.72
C ASP A 113 -12.20 14.19 -0.45
N HIS A 114 -11.77 13.52 -1.52
CA HIS A 114 -12.62 13.27 -2.69
C HIS A 114 -13.86 12.44 -2.32
N PRO A 115 -15.09 12.81 -2.76
CA PRO A 115 -16.34 12.15 -2.35
C PRO A 115 -16.44 10.66 -2.70
N ALA A 116 -15.66 10.20 -3.68
CA ALA A 116 -15.58 8.79 -4.06
C ALA A 116 -14.74 7.94 -3.08
N ILE A 117 -14.05 8.56 -2.12
CA ILE A 117 -13.27 7.87 -1.08
C ILE A 117 -14.18 7.60 0.12
N ASP A 118 -14.28 6.33 0.53
CA ASP A 118 -15.05 5.96 1.71
C ASP A 118 -14.31 6.23 3.03
N ALA A 119 -15.00 6.03 4.17
CA ALA A 119 -14.42 6.25 5.49
C ALA A 119 -13.23 5.34 5.85
N ARG A 120 -12.96 4.30 5.03
CA ARG A 120 -11.80 3.41 5.19
C ARG A 120 -10.63 3.82 4.29
N GLY A 121 -10.78 4.89 3.51
CA GLY A 121 -9.75 5.35 2.58
C GLY A 121 -9.73 4.54 1.28
N ARG A 122 -10.85 3.91 0.90
CA ARG A 122 -10.96 3.16 -0.37
C ARG A 122 -11.66 4.01 -1.42
N LEU A 123 -11.17 3.95 -2.65
CA LEU A 123 -11.84 4.52 -3.81
C LEU A 123 -12.97 3.59 -4.23
N CYS A 124 -14.20 4.08 -4.14
CA CYS A 124 -15.41 3.40 -4.54
C CYS A 124 -15.87 3.83 -5.92
N ASP A 125 -16.54 2.92 -6.62
CA ASP A 125 -17.30 3.23 -7.83
C ASP A 125 -18.58 4.01 -7.53
N ARG A 126 -19.30 4.40 -8.59
CA ARG A 126 -20.54 5.18 -8.49
C ARG A 126 -21.66 4.49 -7.71
N TRP A 127 -21.55 3.18 -7.47
CA TRP A 127 -22.51 2.41 -6.68
C TRP A 127 -22.08 2.22 -5.22
N GLY A 128 -20.90 2.73 -4.85
CA GLY A 128 -20.34 2.68 -3.51
C GLY A 128 -19.49 1.45 -3.23
N THR A 129 -19.19 0.63 -4.25
CA THR A 129 -18.35 -0.56 -4.09
C THR A 129 -16.89 -0.18 -4.35
N PRO A 130 -15.92 -0.57 -3.51
CA PRO A 130 -14.51 -0.33 -3.78
C PRO A 130 -14.11 -0.86 -5.15
N TYR A 131 -13.41 -0.05 -5.95
CA TYR A 131 -12.78 -0.55 -7.17
C TYR A 131 -11.83 -1.70 -6.83
N PHE A 132 -11.80 -2.71 -7.70
CA PHE A 132 -10.78 -3.73 -7.65
C PHE A 132 -9.63 -3.32 -8.55
N PHE A 133 -8.43 -3.25 -7.97
CA PHE A 133 -7.20 -2.96 -8.69
C PHE A 133 -6.40 -4.24 -8.84
N HIS A 134 -6.13 -4.62 -10.08
CA HIS A 134 -5.34 -5.80 -10.40
C HIS A 134 -4.05 -5.38 -11.10
N PRO A 135 -2.91 -5.38 -10.39
CA PRO A 135 -1.61 -5.11 -11.02
C PRO A 135 -1.29 -6.17 -12.07
N LEU A 136 -1.25 -5.76 -13.34
CA LEU A 136 -0.84 -6.61 -14.46
C LEU A 136 0.69 -6.55 -14.66
N ALA A 137 1.28 -5.38 -14.39
CA ALA A 137 2.71 -5.12 -14.42
C ALA A 137 3.06 -3.95 -13.49
N ALA A 138 4.35 -3.68 -13.28
CA ALA A 138 4.81 -2.54 -12.47
C ALA A 138 4.27 -1.18 -12.95
N THR A 139 3.94 -1.07 -14.24
CA THR A 139 3.44 0.15 -14.89
C THR A 139 2.02 0.02 -15.42
N ASN A 140 1.32 -1.09 -15.10
CA ASN A 140 -0.02 -1.34 -15.61
C ASN A 140 -0.92 -1.96 -14.55
N ILE A 141 -2.02 -1.29 -14.23
CA ILE A 141 -3.03 -1.75 -13.28
C ILE A 141 -4.36 -1.81 -14.02
N GLU A 142 -5.00 -2.97 -14.02
CA GLU A 142 -6.40 -3.10 -14.40
C GLU A 142 -7.29 -2.58 -13.27
N VAL A 143 -8.27 -1.75 -13.63
CA VAL A 143 -9.30 -1.24 -12.73
C VAL A 143 -10.62 -1.92 -13.08
N ARG A 144 -11.33 -2.42 -12.08
CA ARG A 144 -12.64 -3.07 -12.24
C ARG A 144 -13.66 -2.47 -11.27
N THR A 145 -14.85 -2.15 -11.79
CA THR A 145 -16.04 -1.80 -11.01
C THR A 145 -16.93 -3.02 -10.85
N ALA A 146 -17.60 -3.12 -9.71
CA ALA A 146 -18.53 -4.21 -9.38
C ALA A 146 -19.96 -3.97 -9.90
N GLY A 147 -20.17 -2.91 -10.68
CA GLY A 147 -21.46 -2.63 -11.29
C GLY A 147 -22.61 -2.31 -10.31
N PRO A 148 -23.83 -2.16 -10.84
CA PRO A 148 -25.04 -1.98 -10.04
C PRO A 148 -25.34 -3.09 -9.03
N ASP A 149 -24.94 -4.33 -9.31
CA ASP A 149 -25.21 -5.46 -8.41
C ASP A 149 -24.26 -5.51 -7.19
N ARG A 150 -23.17 -4.74 -7.24
CA ARG A 150 -22.15 -4.55 -6.21
C ARG A 150 -21.38 -5.82 -5.87
N ARG A 151 -21.27 -6.76 -6.82
CA ARG A 151 -20.56 -8.01 -6.65
C ARG A 151 -19.49 -8.11 -7.74
N LEU A 152 -18.23 -8.19 -7.33
CA LEU A 152 -17.16 -8.40 -8.30
C LEU A 152 -17.29 -9.77 -8.99
N PHE A 153 -16.83 -9.80 -10.24
CA PHE A 153 -16.75 -10.97 -11.11
C PHE A 153 -18.11 -11.50 -11.57
N THR A 154 -19.06 -10.58 -11.78
CA THR A 154 -20.36 -10.81 -12.38
C THR A 154 -20.43 -10.23 -13.80
N ALA A 155 -21.59 -10.32 -14.44
CA ALA A 155 -21.76 -9.93 -15.83
C ALA A 155 -21.88 -8.40 -16.06
N ASP A 156 -22.20 -7.64 -15.01
CA ASP A 156 -22.33 -6.18 -15.05
C ASP A 156 -21.04 -5.43 -14.71
N ASP A 157 -19.99 -6.16 -14.29
CA ASP A 157 -18.65 -5.63 -14.14
C ASP A 157 -18.16 -4.96 -15.43
N LEU A 158 -17.42 -3.87 -15.26
CA LEU A 158 -16.62 -3.27 -16.32
C LEU A 158 -15.18 -3.19 -15.83
N SER A 159 -14.22 -3.43 -16.72
CA SER A 159 -12.81 -3.20 -16.44
C SER A 159 -12.11 -2.47 -17.58
N ALA A 160 -11.03 -1.79 -17.24
CA ALA A 160 -10.13 -1.12 -18.17
C ALA A 160 -8.70 -1.18 -17.62
N ALA A 161 -7.71 -1.40 -18.47
CA ALA A 161 -6.31 -1.26 -18.05
C ALA A 161 -5.95 0.22 -17.96
N SER A 162 -5.05 0.59 -17.04
CA SER A 162 -4.57 1.97 -16.93
C SER A 162 -3.86 2.47 -18.20
N VAL A 163 -3.46 1.56 -19.08
CA VAL A 163 -2.82 1.86 -20.37
C VAL A 163 -3.81 1.99 -21.53
N ASP A 164 -5.11 1.68 -21.35
CA ASP A 164 -6.11 1.77 -22.40
C ASP A 164 -6.66 3.23 -22.54
N GLU A 165 -7.05 3.63 -23.77
CA GLU A 165 -7.68 4.93 -24.09
C GLU A 165 -9.22 4.85 -24.18
#